data_AF-A0A4Q6IJZ9-F1
#
_entry.id   AF-A0A4Q6IJZ9-F1
#
_cell.length_a   1.000
_cell.length_b   1.000
_cell.length_c   1.000
_cell.angle_alpha   90.00
_cell.angle_beta   90.00
_cell.angle_gamma   90.00
#
_symmetry.space_group_name_H-M   'P 1'
#
loop_
_entity.id
_entity.type
_entity.pdbx_description
1 polymer ?
#
loop_
_entity_poly.entity_id
_entity_poly.type
_entity_poly.pdbx_seq_one_letter_code
_entity_poly.pdbx_strand_id
1 'polypeptide(L)'
;MTMRYPRIMAPKKPISVTLDPEVLEELQRLVEAGEASSLSALINETMRSRVERQRRAEQARQYVEENLLGGRPLTDEELVEARGMLAASKARSDARRRGAAA
;
A
#
# COMPACT_ATOMS: atom_id res chain seq x y z
N MET A 1 -16.67 30.20 19.14
CA MET A 1 -16.21 28.90 19.67
C MET A 1 -16.76 27.79 18.79
N THR A 2 -16.00 27.35 17.79
CA THR A 2 -16.45 26.30 16.85
C THR A 2 -16.17 24.94 17.47
N MET A 3 -17.21 24.33 18.04
CA MET A 3 -17.18 23.00 18.63
C MET A 3 -16.81 21.99 17.53
N ARG A 4 -15.56 21.51 17.51
CA ARG A 4 -15.16 20.36 16.69
C ARG A 4 -15.76 19.12 17.35
N TYR A 5 -16.89 18.64 16.85
CA TYR A 5 -17.36 17.32 17.21
C TYR A 5 -16.27 16.29 16.89
N PRO A 6 -15.92 15.38 17.81
CA PRO A 6 -15.05 14.26 17.47
C PRO A 6 -15.74 13.48 16.36
N ARG A 7 -15.02 13.22 15.26
CA ARG A 7 -15.46 12.25 14.24
C ARG A 7 -15.74 10.95 14.99
N ILE A 8 -17.02 10.61 15.15
CA ILE A 8 -17.42 9.30 15.67
C ILE A 8 -16.90 8.31 14.64
N MET A 9 -15.76 7.68 14.92
CA MET A 9 -15.26 6.60 14.09
C MET A 9 -16.31 5.50 14.14
N ALA A 10 -16.83 5.11 12.98
CA ALA A 10 -17.77 4.00 12.90
C ALA A 10 -17.20 2.79 13.65
N PRO A 11 -18.02 2.08 14.45
CA PRO A 11 -17.55 0.94 15.22
C PRO A 11 -16.95 -0.12 14.31
N LYS A 12 -15.82 -0.71 14.73
CA LYS A 12 -15.18 -1.81 14.00
C LYS A 12 -16.15 -2.99 13.93
N LYS A 13 -16.31 -3.57 12.75
CA LYS A 13 -17.09 -4.81 12.56
C LYS A 13 -16.19 -6.01 12.85
N PRO A 14 -16.55 -6.92 13.76
CA PRO A 14 -15.77 -8.12 14.01
C PRO A 14 -15.80 -9.04 12.79
N ILE A 15 -14.67 -9.65 12.48
CA ILE A 15 -14.53 -10.64 11.41
C ILE A 15 -13.73 -11.83 11.95
N SER A 16 -13.96 -13.01 11.39
CA SER A 16 -13.10 -14.17 11.59
C SER A 16 -12.15 -14.29 10.40
N VAL A 17 -10.86 -14.48 10.67
CA VAL A 17 -9.83 -14.66 9.66
C VAL A 17 -8.94 -15.85 10.05
N THR A 18 -8.46 -16.58 9.05
CA THR A 18 -7.45 -17.62 9.25
C THR A 18 -6.12 -17.05 8.82
N LEU A 19 -5.08 -17.27 9.63
CA LEU A 19 -3.70 -16.85 9.36
C LEU A 19 -2.81 -18.08 9.31
N ASP A 20 -1.77 -18.00 8.50
CA ASP A 20 -0.72 -19.02 8.50
C ASP A 20 -0.04 -19.05 9.88
N PRO A 21 0.36 -20.23 10.40
CA PRO A 21 0.93 -20.36 11.74
C PRO A 21 2.14 -19.44 11.97
N GLU A 22 3.06 -19.39 11.00
CA GLU A 22 4.27 -18.56 11.06
C GLU A 22 3.94 -17.06 11.16
N VAL A 23 2.89 -16.62 10.47
CA VAL A 23 2.43 -15.22 10.51
C VAL A 23 1.80 -14.90 11.86
N LEU A 24 1.00 -15.81 12.40
CA LEU A 24 0.38 -15.62 13.71
C LEU A 24 1.44 -15.50 14.81
N GLU A 25 2.44 -16.37 14.80
CA GLU A 25 3.54 -16.33 15.77
C GLU A 25 4.31 -15.01 15.72
N GLU A 26 4.64 -14.52 14.53
CA GLU A 26 5.35 -13.25 14.39
C GLU A 26 4.49 -12.07 14.87
N LEU A 27 3.20 -12.04 14.52
CA LEU A 27 2.31 -10.98 14.99
C LEU A 27 2.12 -11.02 16.51
N GLN A 28 2.12 -12.20 17.13
CA GLN A 28 2.09 -12.34 18.58
C GLN A 28 3.37 -11.78 19.22
N ARG A 29 4.55 -12.10 18.67
CA ARG A 29 5.83 -11.54 19.13
C ARG A 29 5.83 -10.00 19.11
N LEU A 30 5.31 -9.38 18.06
CA LEU A 30 5.24 -7.92 17.94
C LEU A 30 4.33 -7.29 19.00
N VAL A 31 3.23 -7.96 19.36
CA VAL A 31 2.34 -7.50 20.44
C VAL A 31 3.00 -7.68 21.80
N GLU A 32 3.66 -8.82 22.05
CA GLU A 32 4.39 -9.10 23.28
C GLU A 32 5.56 -8.13 23.49
N ALA A 33 6.25 -7.73 22.41
CA ALA A 33 7.29 -6.71 22.43
C ALA A 33 6.76 -5.29 22.68
N GLY A 34 5.44 -5.09 22.69
CA GLY A 34 4.81 -3.79 22.88
C GLY A 34 4.83 -2.89 21.64
N GLU A 35 5.22 -3.41 20.48
CA GLU A 35 5.22 -2.66 19.21
C GLU A 35 3.79 -2.40 18.71
N ALA A 36 2.83 -3.21 19.16
CA ALA A 36 1.41 -3.00 18.89
C ALA A 36 0.52 -3.34 20.08
N SER A 37 -0.61 -2.65 20.18
CA SER A 37 -1.58 -2.84 21.27
C SER A 37 -2.43 -4.11 21.16
N SER A 38 -2.55 -4.69 19.95
CA SER A 38 -3.28 -5.93 19.70
C SER A 38 -3.02 -6.46 18.28
N LEU A 39 -3.30 -7.74 18.05
CA LEU A 39 -3.31 -8.34 16.70
C LEU A 39 -4.25 -7.59 15.76
N SER A 40 -5.43 -7.21 16.25
CA SER A 40 -6.39 -6.40 15.48
C SER A 40 -5.84 -5.04 15.06
N ALA A 41 -4.97 -4.42 15.85
CA ALA A 41 -4.33 -3.16 15.47
C ALA A 41 -3.38 -3.37 14.28
N LEU A 42 -2.49 -4.37 14.37
CA LEU A 42 -1.55 -4.72 13.30
C LEU A 42 -2.25 -5.09 11.99
N ILE A 43 -3.29 -5.93 12.06
CA ILE A 43 -4.05 -6.34 10.87
C ILE A 43 -4.73 -5.12 10.22
N ASN A 44 -5.37 -4.26 11.02
CA ASN A 44 -6.02 -3.07 10.48
C ASN A 44 -5.03 -2.07 9.87
N GLU A 45 -3.87 -1.88 10.49
CA GLU A 45 -2.81 -1.02 9.95
C GLU A 45 -2.27 -1.56 8.62
N THR A 46 -1.95 -2.84 8.58
CA THR A 46 -1.43 -3.52 7.37
C THR A 46 -2.45 -3.43 6.23
N MET A 47 -3.71 -3.75 6.51
CA MET A 47 -4.78 -3.68 5.51
C MET A 47 -5.05 -2.25 5.05
N ARG A 48 -5.00 -1.26 5.97
CA ARG A 48 -5.12 0.16 5.60
C ARG A 48 -4.00 0.57 4.67
N SER A 49 -2.75 0.22 4.99
CA SER A 49 -1.59 0.53 4.15
C SER A 49 -1.76 -0.06 2.74
N ARG A 50 -2.25 -1.31 2.64
CA ARG A 50 -2.51 -1.96 1.36
C ARG A 50 -3.60 -1.23 0.55
N VAL A 51 -4.72 -0.89 1.18
CA VAL A 51 -5.83 -0.16 0.54
C VAL A 51 -5.39 1.24 0.10
N GLU A 52 -4.64 1.96 0.93
CA GLU A 52 -4.13 3.29 0.59
C GLU A 52 -3.16 3.25 -0.59
N ARG A 53 -2.26 2.26 -0.65
CA ARG A 53 -1.37 2.06 -1.80
C ARG A 53 -2.16 1.78 -3.07
N GLN A 54 -3.18 0.95 -2.99
CA GLN A 54 -4.05 0.66 -4.13
C GLN A 54 -4.79 1.92 -4.60
N ARG A 55 -5.41 2.67 -3.69
CA ARG A 55 -6.09 3.93 -4.03
C ARG A 55 -5.15 4.94 -4.66
N ARG A 56 -3.92 5.09 -4.14
CA ARG A 56 -2.91 5.99 -4.74
C ARG A 56 -2.52 5.54 -6.15
N ALA A 57 -2.40 4.23 -6.38
CA ALA A 57 -2.11 3.70 -7.72
C ALA A 57 -3.27 3.95 -8.69
N GLU A 58 -4.51 3.79 -8.25
CA GLU A 58 -5.71 4.11 -9.04
C GLU A 58 -5.80 5.60 -9.35
N GLN A 59 -5.58 6.47 -8.36
CA GLN A 59 -5.54 7.92 -8.55
C GLN A 59 -4.42 8.34 -9.52
N ALA A 60 -3.24 7.74 -9.43
CA ALA A 60 -2.16 8.01 -10.36
C ALA A 60 -2.51 7.58 -11.79
N ARG A 61 -3.18 6.44 -11.97
CA ARG A 61 -3.68 6.01 -13.29
C ARG A 61 -4.69 6.99 -13.86
N GLN A 62 -5.72 7.35 -13.08
CA GLN A 62 -6.73 8.32 -13.48
C GLN A 62 -6.10 9.65 -13.89
N TYR A 63 -5.15 10.14 -13.08
CA TYR A 63 -4.43 11.38 -13.40
C TYR A 63 -3.68 11.29 -14.74
N VAL A 64 -2.98 10.17 -15.00
CA VAL A 64 -2.26 9.95 -16.27
C VAL A 64 -3.24 9.87 -17.44
N GLU A 65 -4.33 9.13 -17.31
CA GLU A 65 -5.35 9.00 -18.35
C GLU A 65 -5.99 10.35 -18.69
N GLU A 66 -6.39 11.12 -17.68
CA GLU A 66 -7.05 12.41 -17.85
C GLU A 66 -6.10 13.50 -18.39
N ASN A 67 -4.86 13.57 -17.89
CA ASN A 67 -3.97 14.72 -18.14
C ASN A 67 -2.88 14.47 -19.17
N LEU A 68 -2.41 13.23 -19.33
CA LEU A 68 -1.29 12.91 -20.23
C LEU A 68 -1.75 12.20 -21.50
N LEU A 69 -2.85 11.44 -21.43
CA LEU A 69 -3.39 10.67 -22.55
C LEU A 69 -4.64 11.31 -23.16
N GLY A 70 -5.04 12.50 -22.68
CA GLY A 70 -6.19 13.23 -23.19
C GLY A 70 -7.52 12.47 -23.03
N GLY A 71 -7.66 11.69 -21.96
CA GLY A 71 -8.85 10.90 -21.65
C GLY A 71 -8.89 9.52 -22.31
N ARG A 72 -7.80 9.05 -22.93
CA ARG A 72 -7.71 7.68 -23.47
C ARG A 72 -7.04 6.75 -22.44
N PRO A 73 -7.64 5.59 -22.12
CA PRO A 73 -6.97 4.58 -21.29
C PRO A 73 -5.79 3.97 -22.06
N LEU A 74 -4.76 3.54 -21.33
CA LEU A 74 -3.69 2.74 -21.91
C LEU A 74 -4.24 1.39 -22.37
N THR A 75 -3.85 0.96 -23.57
CA THR A 75 -4.12 -0.39 -24.04
C THR A 75 -3.29 -1.42 -23.28
N ASP A 76 -3.71 -2.69 -23.31
CA ASP A 76 -2.99 -3.76 -22.62
C ASP A 76 -1.55 -3.93 -23.12
N GLU A 77 -1.31 -3.72 -24.42
CA GLU A 77 0.04 -3.76 -25.02
C GLU A 77 0.93 -2.63 -24.48
N GLU A 78 0.41 -1.40 -24.41
CA GLU A 78 1.13 -0.25 -23.85
C GLU A 78 1.40 -0.41 -22.35
N LEU A 79 0.50 -1.06 -21.61
CA LEU A 79 0.71 -1.38 -20.19
C LEU A 79 1.86 -2.39 -20.01
N VAL A 80 1.97 -3.39 -20.89
CA VAL A 80 3.04 -4.38 -20.85
C VAL A 80 4.39 -3.72 -21.16
N GLU A 81 4.44 -2.87 -22.20
CA GLU A 81 5.63 -2.13 -22.56
C GLU A 81 6.08 -1.17 -21.44
N ALA A 82 5.15 -0.39 -20.88
CA ALA A 82 5.42 0.53 -19.78
C ALA A 82 5.95 -0.20 -18.54
N ARG A 83 5.42 -1.39 -18.21
CA ARG A 83 5.96 -2.24 -17.13
C ARG A 83 7.39 -2.68 -17.41
N GLY A 84 7.70 -3.07 -18.65
CA GLY A 84 9.06 -3.42 -19.07
C GLY A 84 10.04 -2.25 -18.90
N MET A 85 9.65 -1.06 -19.34
CA MET A 85 10.45 0.16 -19.20
C MET A 85 10.68 0.55 -17.73
N LEU A 86 9.64 0.44 -16.89
CA LEU A 86 9.74 0.71 -15.44
C LEU A 86 10.67 -0.28 -14.74
N ALA A 87 10.57 -1.58 -15.06
CA ALA A 87 11.45 -2.61 -14.49
C ALA A 87 12.92 -2.35 -14.86
N ALA A 88 13.20 -2.03 -16.13
CA ALA A 88 14.54 -1.67 -16.57
C ALA A 88 15.06 -0.39 -15.90
N SER A 89 14.21 0.62 -15.74
CA SER A 89 14.55 1.87 -15.06
C SER A 89 14.89 1.65 -13.57
N LYS A 90 14.10 0.81 -12.89
CA LYS A 90 14.32 0.43 -11.50
C LYS A 90 15.64 -0.32 -11.34
N ALA A 91 15.92 -1.30 -12.19
CA ALA A 91 17.18 -2.03 -12.18
C ALA A 91 18.41 -1.11 -12.35
N ARG A 92 18.34 -0.14 -13.27
CA ARG A 92 19.40 0.88 -13.45
C ARG A 92 19.57 1.77 -12.22
N SER A 93 18.47 2.17 -11.59
CA SER A 93 18.48 3.03 -10.40
C SER A 93 19.06 2.29 -9.19
N ASP A 94 18.70 1.03 -9.00
CA ASP A 94 19.22 0.17 -7.94
C ASP A 94 20.72 -0.12 -8.13
N ALA A 95 21.16 -0.35 -9.38
CA ALA A 95 22.59 -0.52 -9.70
C ALA A 95 23.41 0.74 -9.37
N ARG A 96 22.90 1.94 -9.69
CA ARG A 96 23.55 3.21 -9.31
C ARG A 96 23.63 3.39 -7.80
N ARG A 97 22.55 3.06 -7.07
CA ARG A 97 22.53 3.18 -5.60
C ARG A 97 23.54 2.24 -4.94
N ARG A 98 23.70 1.01 -5.45
CA ARG A 98 24.70 0.06 -4.94
C ARG A 98 26.13 0.48 -5.32
N GLY A 99 26.33 1.00 -6.53
CA GLY A 99 27.64 1.50 -6.96
C GLY A 99 28.11 2.76 -6.25
N ALA A 100 27.20 3.57 -5.69
CA ALA A 100 27.53 4.74 -4.88
C ALA A 100 27.78 4.43 -3.39
N ALA A 101 27.57 3.18 -2.97
CA ALA A 101 27.76 2.71 -1.59
C ALA A 101 29.00 1.81 -1.43
N ALA A 102 29.81 1.67 -2.49
CA ALA A 102 31.10 0.98 -2.54
C ALA A 102 32.22 2.00 -2.76
#